data_AF-A0A2G6H9U9-F1
#
_entry.id   AF-A0A2G6H9U9-F1
#
_cell.length_a   1.000
_cell.length_b   1.000
_cell.length_c   1.000
_cell.angle_alpha   90.00
_cell.angle_beta   90.00
_cell.angle_gamma   90.00
#
_symmetry.space_group_name_H-M   'P 1'
#
loop_
_entity.id
_entity.type
_entity.pdbx_description
1 polymer ?
#
loop_
_entity_poly.entity_id
_entity_poly.type
_entity_poly.pdbx_seq_one_letter_code
_entity_poly.pdbx_strand_id
1 'polypeptide(L)' 'MAFRRLVEQIKERRNVLNVTQETLSEISGVGLRTLRQFERGKGNPTLETLTKICDALGLEIQLNIKNNDS' A
#
# COMPACT_ATOMS: atom_id res chain seq x y z
N MET A 1 3.06 -12.80 8.43
CA MET A 1 2.41 -11.48 8.34
C MET A 1 1.46 -11.51 7.15
N ALA A 2 0.16 -11.33 7.36
CA ALA A 2 -0.89 -11.64 6.38
C ALA A 2 -0.83 -10.85 5.04
N PHE A 3 0.00 -9.80 4.94
CA PHE A 3 0.00 -8.89 3.79
C PHE A 3 1.40 -8.51 3.27
N ARG A 4 2.42 -9.33 3.55
CA ARG A 4 3.83 -8.99 3.22
C ARG A 4 4.04 -8.62 1.76
N ARG A 5 3.49 -9.43 0.84
CA ARG A 5 3.62 -9.23 -0.62
C ARG A 5 3.03 -7.89 -1.07
N LEU A 6 1.88 -7.52 -0.53
CA LEU A 6 1.20 -6.26 -0.85
C LEU A 6 2.01 -5.05 -0.38
N VAL A 7 2.58 -5.12 0.83
CA VAL A 7 3.46 -4.07 1.36
C VAL A 7 4.72 -3.92 0.51
N GLU A 8 5.33 -5.03 0.10
CA GLU A 8 6.53 -5.03 -0.76
C GLU A 8 6.24 -4.41 -2.13
N GLN A 9 5.13 -4.76 -2.78
CA GLN A 9 4.73 -4.17 -4.07
C GLN A 9 4.52 -2.65 -3.99
N ILE A 10 3.82 -2.17 -2.97
CA ILE A 10 3.57 -0.73 -2.79
C ILE A 10 4.88 0.01 -2.51
N LYS A 11 5.78 -0.55 -1.69
CA LYS A 11 7.10 0.03 -1.44
C LYS A 11 7.95 0.11 -2.70
N GLU A 12 7.99 -0.98 -3.46
CA GLU A 12 8.75 -1.03 -4.71
C GLU A 12 8.26 0.03 -5.68
N ARG A 13 6.93 0.12 -5.87
CA ARG A 13 6.33 1.17 -6.70
C ARG A 13 6.70 2.57 -6.22
N ARG A 14 6.60 2.82 -4.91
CA ARG A 14 6.98 4.10 -4.31
C ARG A 14 8.45 4.45 -4.59
N ASN A 15 9.34 3.48 -4.47
CA ASN A 15 10.77 3.66 -4.75
C ASN A 15 11.03 3.93 -6.24
N VAL A 16 10.34 3.23 -7.16
CA VAL A 16 10.43 3.49 -8.61
C VAL A 16 10.03 4.92 -8.96
N LEU A 17 9.02 5.46 -8.27
CA LEU A 17 8.57 6.84 -8.45
C LEU A 17 9.42 7.88 -7.69
N ASN A 18 10.45 7.45 -6.94
CA ASN A 18 11.25 8.31 -6.06
C ASN A 18 10.42 9.13 -5.05
N VAL A 19 9.31 8.55 -4.57
CA VAL A 19 8.40 9.20 -3.62
C VAL A 19 8.82 8.84 -2.19
N THR A 20 8.95 9.84 -1.31
CA THR A 20 9.24 9.60 0.12
C THR A 20 7.97 9.17 0.86
N GLN A 21 8.10 8.67 2.10
CA GLN A 21 6.91 8.35 2.91
C GLN A 21 6.14 9.62 3.29
N GLU A 22 6.86 10.72 3.51
CA GLU A 22 6.34 12.05 3.80
C GLU A 22 5.53 12.56 2.60
N THR A 23 6.12 12.55 1.40
CA THR A 23 5.41 12.95 0.18
C THR A 23 4.20 12.06 -0.07
N LEU A 24 4.32 10.74 0.06
CA LEU A 24 3.19 9.82 -0.10
C LEU A 24 2.06 10.16 0.89
N SER A 25 2.40 10.47 2.13
CA SER A 25 1.43 10.87 3.16
C SER A 25 0.65 12.12 2.76
N GLU A 26 1.34 13.11 2.21
CA GLU A 26 0.74 14.35 1.73
C GLU A 26 -0.19 14.11 0.54
N ILE A 27 0.27 13.40 -0.50
CA ILE A 27 -0.51 13.20 -1.73
C ILE A 27 -1.64 12.18 -1.56
N SER A 28 -1.51 11.21 -0.65
CA SER A 28 -2.56 10.21 -0.41
C SER A 28 -3.54 10.64 0.68
N GLY A 29 -3.27 11.71 1.42
CA GLY A 29 -4.03 12.14 2.59
C GLY A 29 -4.04 11.11 3.74
N VAL A 30 -3.13 10.14 3.72
CA VAL A 30 -2.99 9.13 4.78
C VAL A 30 -1.90 9.59 5.73
N GLY A 31 -2.18 9.61 7.03
CA GLY A 31 -1.19 10.06 8.01
C GLY A 31 0.13 9.27 7.97
N LEU A 32 1.25 9.97 8.07
CA LEU A 32 2.61 9.42 8.00
C LEU A 32 2.85 8.27 8.99
N ARG A 33 2.25 8.35 10.18
CA ARG A 33 2.31 7.28 11.18
C ARG A 33 1.68 5.99 10.67
N THR A 34 0.53 6.09 10.02
CA THR A 34 -0.20 4.96 9.43
C THR A 34 0.61 4.33 8.31
N LEU A 35 1.17 5.15 7.41
CA LEU A 35 2.07 4.71 6.34
C LEU A 35 3.30 3.98 6.87
N ARG A 36 3.96 4.51 7.90
CA ARG A 36 5.12 3.87 8.55
C ARG A 36 4.77 2.53 9.20
N GLN A 37 3.60 2.43 9.84
CA GLN A 37 3.15 1.17 10.43
C GLN A 37 2.87 0.14 9.35
N PHE A 38 2.09 0.54 8.34
CA PHE A 38 1.78 -0.26 7.17
C PHE A 38 3.05 -0.80 6.49
N GLU A 39 4.01 0.07 6.18
CA GLU A 39 5.26 -0.31 5.53
C GLU A 39 6.15 -1.23 6.41
N ARG A 40 5.99 -1.20 7.73
CA ARG A 40 6.68 -2.11 8.65
C ARG A 40 5.94 -3.45 8.83
N GLY A 41 4.86 -3.67 8.10
CA GLY A 41 4.00 -4.86 8.22
C GLY A 41 3.23 -4.88 9.55
N LYS A 42 3.06 -3.73 10.20
CA LYS A 42 2.31 -3.57 11.45
C LYS A 42 0.98 -2.89 11.18
N GLY A 43 -0.06 -3.36 11.84
CA GLY A 43 -1.42 -2.84 11.68
C GLY A 43 -2.18 -3.51 10.53
N ASN A 44 -3.48 -3.21 10.48
CA ASN A 44 -4.41 -3.71 9.47
C ASN A 44 -5.08 -2.48 8.82
N PRO A 45 -4.54 -1.96 7.70
CA PRO A 45 -5.15 -0.81 7.03
C PRO A 45 -6.54 -1.17 6.54
N THR A 46 -7.45 -0.19 6.52
CA THR A 46 -8.73 -0.36 5.84
C THR A 46 -8.52 -0.40 4.32
N LEU A 47 -9.48 -0.99 3.60
CA LEU A 47 -9.45 -0.96 2.13
C LEU A 47 -9.39 0.49 1.61
N GLU A 48 -10.13 1.42 2.23
CA GLU A 48 -10.09 2.84 1.89
C GLU A 48 -8.69 3.44 2.01
N THR A 49 -7.94 3.07 3.05
CA THR A 49 -6.56 3.53 3.24
C THR A 49 -5.64 2.97 2.15
N LEU A 50 -5.83 1.70 1.80
CA LEU A 50 -5.09 1.05 0.72
C LEU A 50 -5.39 1.70 -0.63
N THR A 51 -6.66 1.95 -0.94
CA THR A 51 -7.07 2.64 -2.18
C THR A 51 -6.40 4.00 -2.29
N LYS A 52 -6.45 4.84 -1.24
CA LYS A 52 -5.78 6.15 -1.24
C LYS A 52 -4.28 6.06 -1.53
N ILE A 53 -3.58 5.09 -0.93
CA ILE A 53 -2.16 4.87 -1.16
C ILE A 53 -1.90 4.39 -2.60
N CYS A 54 -2.71 3.45 -3.09
CA CYS A 54 -2.60 2.93 -4.45
C CYS A 54 -2.84 4.02 -5.49
N ASP A 55 -3.91 4.80 -5.36
CA ASP A 55 -4.25 5.90 -6.27
C ASP A 55 -3.12 6.92 -6.36
N ALA A 56 -2.55 7.32 -5.22
CA ALA A 56 -1.40 8.22 -5.14
C ALA A 56 -0.14 7.69 -5.84
N LEU A 57 0.01 6.37 -5.97
CA LEU A 57 1.14 5.70 -6.62
C LEU A 57 0.82 5.24 -8.05
N GLY A 58 -0.38 5.55 -8.56
CA GLY A 58 -0.87 5.07 -9.85
C GLY A 58 -0.99 3.54 -9.91
N LEU A 59 -1.44 2.94 -8.82
CA LEU A 59 -1.75 1.52 -8.69
C LEU A 59 -3.27 1.32 -8.62
N GLU A 60 -3.73 0.16 -9.07
CA GLU A 60 -5.13 -0.25 -8.98
C GLU A 60 -5.24 -1.55 -8.16
N ILE A 61 -6.26 -1.63 -7.30
CA ILE A 61 -6.60 -2.87 -6.58
C ILE A 61 -7.57 -3.68 -7.42
N GLN A 62 -7.19 -4.90 -7.77
CA GLN A 62 -8.01 -5.80 -8.57
C GLN A 62 -8.43 -7.04 -7.77
N LEU A 63 -9.66 -7.50 -8.01
CA LEU A 63 -10.19 -8.73 -7.45
C LEU A 63 -10.18 -9.81 -8.53
N ASN A 64 -9.60 -10.96 -8.20
CA ASN A 64 -9.55 -12.12 -9.08
C ASN A 64 -10.32 -13.29 -8.47
N ILE A 65 -10.85 -14.16 -9.32
CA ILE A 65 -11.45 -15.42 -8.88
C ILE A 65 -10.37 -16.22 -8.15
N LYS A 66 -10.68 -16.69 -6.95
CA LYS A 66 -9.79 -17.55 -6.18
C LYS A 66 -9.74 -18.92 -6.86
N ASN A 67 -8.66 -19.20 -7.56
CA ASN A 67 -8.39 -20.54 -8.06
C ASN A 67 -7.98 -21.40 -6.86
N ASN A 68 -8.80 -22.38 -6.51
CA ASN A 68 -8.48 -23.38 -5.50
C ASN A 68 -7.70 -24.55 -6.14
N ASP A 69 -6.70 -24.25 -6.96
CA ASP A 69 -5.84 -25.30 -7.50
C ASP A 69 -5.12 -25.94 -6.32
N SER A 70 -5.39 -27.24 -6.15
CA SER A 70 -5.04 -28.08 -5.00
C SER A 70 -3.55 -28.41 -4.94
#